data_AF-A0A942LTW4-F1
#
_entry.id   AF-A0A942LTW4-F1
#
_cell.length_a   1.000
_cell.length_b   1.000
_cell.length_c   1.000
_cell.angle_alpha   90.00
_cell.angle_beta   90.00
_cell.angle_gamma   90.00
#
_symmetry.space_group_name_H-M   'P 1'
#
loop_
_entity.id
_entity.type
_entity.pdbx_description
1 polymer ?
#
loop_
_entity_poly.entity_id
_entity_poly.type
_entity_poly.pdbx_seq_one_letter_code
_entity_poly.pdbx_strand_id
1 'polypeptide(L)' 'MNTIVVQFGLLVFFLSIIFFIQQGIVLEHVIIRALVVFIVVTITLAIIILTFMKAVNKTALKKDSDFNNMLGNNSNE' A
#
# COMPACT_ATOMS: atom_id res chain seq x y z
N MET A 1 -1.35 11.94 6.17
CA MET A 1 -1.19 10.47 6.11
C MET A 1 -2.55 9.89 5.78
N ASN A 2 -2.68 9.10 4.70
CA ASN A 2 -3.98 8.79 4.12
C ASN A 2 -4.84 7.99 5.13
N THR A 3 -5.96 8.55 5.59
CA THR A 3 -6.85 7.95 6.61
C THR A 3 -7.28 6.53 6.25
N ILE A 4 -7.39 6.26 4.94
CA ILE A 4 -7.72 4.97 4.37
C ILE A 4 -6.77 3.85 4.83
N VAL A 5 -5.47 4.13 4.97
CA VAL A 5 -4.45 3.10 5.30
C VAL A 5 -4.62 2.66 6.75
N VAL A 6 -4.90 3.62 7.64
CA VAL A 6 -5.16 3.34 9.06
C VAL A 6 -6.47 2.58 9.22
N GLN A 7 -7.55 3.02 8.57
CA GLN A 7 -8.85 2.35 8.63
C GLN A 7 -8.79 0.91 8.08
N PHE A 8 -8.12 0.71 6.95
CA PHE A 8 -7.93 -0.62 6.37
C PHE A 8 -7.12 -1.54 7.28
N GLY A 9 -6.02 -1.02 7.85
CA GLY A 9 -5.25 -1.78 8.84
C GLY A 9 -6.10 -2.18 10.04
N LEU A 10 -6.89 -1.26 10.57
CA LEU A 10 -7.75 -1.50 11.74
C LEU A 10 -8.82 -2.57 11.45
N LEU A 11 -9.35 -2.60 10.23
CA LEU A 11 -10.24 -3.67 9.77
C LEU A 11 -9.53 -5.03 9.78
N VAL A 12 -8.33 -5.12 9.22
CA VAL A 12 -7.52 -6.36 9.22
C VAL A 12 -7.16 -6.79 10.64
N PHE A 13 -6.90 -5.84 11.53
CA PHE A 13 -6.64 -6.12 12.95
C PHE A 13 -7.84 -6.78 13.63
N PHE A 14 -9.03 -6.20 13.51
CA PHE A 14 -10.24 -6.82 14.07
C PHE A 14 -10.57 -8.17 13.44
N LEU A 15 -10.37 -8.32 12.12
CA LEU A 15 -10.56 -9.60 11.44
C LEU A 15 -9.59 -10.67 11.98
N SER A 16 -8.34 -10.29 12.25
CA SER A 16 -7.34 -11.17 12.84
C SER A 16 -7.71 -11.60 14.25
N ILE A 17 -8.24 -10.69 15.08
CA ILE A 17 -8.75 -11.02 16.42
C ILE A 17 -9.88 -12.06 16.32
N ILE A 18 -10.88 -11.81 15.47
CA ILE A 18 -12.01 -12.72 15.27
C ILE A 18 -11.51 -14.11 14.83
N PHE A 19 -10.55 -14.16 13.91
CA PHE A 19 -9.96 -15.40 13.42
C PHE A 19 -9.23 -16.18 14.52
N PHE A 20 -8.41 -15.53 15.34
CA PHE A 20 -7.65 -16.19 16.40
C PHE A 20 -8.51 -16.56 17.63
N ILE A 21 -9.58 -15.82 17.92
CA ILE A 21 -10.55 -16.19 18.95
C ILE A 21 -11.25 -17.51 18.61
N GLN A 22 -11.62 -17.71 17.34
CA GLN A 22 -12.28 -18.95 16.89
C GLN A 22 -11.39 -20.20 17.01
N GLN A 23 -10.07 -20.04 17.15
CA GLN A 23 -9.13 -21.14 17.34
C GLN A 23 -9.05 -21.64 18.80
N GLY A 24 -9.82 -21.04 19.72
CA GLY A 24 -9.83 -21.44 21.13
C GLY A 24 -8.53 -21.10 21.87
N ILE A 25 -7.74 -20.17 21.34
CA ILE A 25 -6.48 -19.72 21.94
C ILE A 25 -6.78 -18.74 23.08
N VAL A 26 -5.93 -18.74 24.12
CA VAL A 26 -6.00 -17.77 25.23
C VAL A 26 -5.95 -16.34 24.70
N LEU A 27 -6.81 -15.46 25.23
CA LEU A 27 -7.01 -14.09 24.74
C LEU A 27 -5.71 -13.28 24.63
N GLU A 28 -4.79 -13.44 25.58
CA GLU A 28 -3.49 -12.77 25.57
C GLU A 28 -2.69 -13.10 24.31
N HIS A 29 -2.62 -14.38 23.94
CA HIS A 29 -1.93 -14.82 22.74
C HIS A 29 -2.64 -14.37 21.46
N VAL A 30 -3.97 -14.22 21.48
CA VAL A 30 -4.75 -13.71 20.36
C VAL A 30 -4.36 -12.27 20.05
N ILE A 31 -4.30 -11.41 21.08
CA ILE A 31 -3.97 -9.98 20.90
C ILE A 31 -2.55 -9.83 20.34
N ILE A 32 -1.57 -10.56 20.87
CA ILE A 32 -0.18 -10.49 20.40
C ILE A 32 -0.09 -10.92 18.93
N ARG A 33 -0.72 -12.05 18.55
CA ARG A 33 -0.70 -12.54 17.17
C ARG A 33 -1.42 -11.59 16.21
N ALA A 34 -2.58 -11.07 16.60
CA ALA A 34 -3.32 -10.10 15.80
C ALA A 34 -2.53 -8.79 15.59
N LEU A 35 -1.81 -8.33 16.63
CA LEU A 35 -0.92 -7.17 16.53
C LEU A 35 0.20 -7.38 15.52
N VAL A 36 0.84 -8.56 15.55
CA VAL A 36 1.90 -8.90 14.58
C VAL A 36 1.35 -8.92 13.15
N VAL A 37 0.19 -9.55 12.93
CA VAL A 37 -0.45 -9.57 11.61
C VAL A 37 -0.78 -8.15 11.14
N PHE A 38 -1.33 -7.32 12.02
CA PHE A 38 -1.62 -5.92 11.71
C PHE A 38 -0.36 -5.15 11.25
N ILE A 39 0.73 -5.23 12.01
CA ILE A 39 1.99 -4.55 11.67
C ILE A 39 2.51 -5.01 10.30
N VAL A 40 2.56 -6.33 10.07
CA VAL A 40 3.08 -6.90 8.83
C VAL A 40 2.23 -6.47 7.63
N VAL A 41 0.90 -6.53 7.75
CA VAL A 41 -0.01 -6.15 6.67
C VAL A 41 0.08 -4.65 6.39
N THR A 42 0.12 -3.81 7.42
CA THR A 42 0.23 -2.35 7.25
C THR A 42 1.56 -1.95 6.59
N ILE A 43 2.68 -2.55 6.98
CA ILE A 43 3.98 -2.31 6.33
C ILE A 43 3.95 -2.73 4.87
N THR A 44 3.44 -3.94 4.59
CA THR A 44 3.36 -4.48 3.23
C THR A 44 2.49 -3.58 2.35
N LEU A 45 1.34 -3.14 2.86
CA LEU A 45 0.45 -2.23 2.15
C LEU A 45 1.12 -0.88 1.87
N ALA A 46 1.86 -0.32 2.84
CA ALA A 46 2.61 0.91 2.66
C ALA A 46 3.65 0.78 1.53
N ILE A 47 4.40 -0.33 1.49
CA ILE A 47 5.38 -0.62 0.43
C ILE A 47 4.70 -0.71 -0.94
N ILE A 48 3.56 -1.40 -1.01
CA ILE A 48 2.77 -1.53 -2.25
C ILE A 48 2.35 -0.14 -2.74
N ILE A 49 1.73 0.67 -1.88
CA ILE A 49 1.28 2.03 -2.23
C ILE A 49 2.45 2.87 -2.75
N LEU A 50 3.59 2.82 -2.07
CA LEU A 50 4.78 3.59 -2.44
C LEU A 50 5.35 3.12 -3.80
N THR A 51 5.35 1.82 -4.04
CA THR A 51 5.77 1.22 -5.32
C THR A 51 4.83 1.63 -6.46
N PHE A 52 3.51 1.56 -6.24
CA PHE A 52 2.51 1.99 -7.21
C PHE A 52 2.64 3.49 -7.52
N MET A 53 2.78 4.33 -6.49
CA MET A 53 2.96 5.76 -6.66
C MET A 53 4.21 6.08 -7.48
N LYS A 54 5.31 5.37 -7.22
CA LYS A 54 6.55 5.50 -8.01
C LYS A 54 6.37 5.03 -9.46
N ALA A 55 5.66 3.94 -9.69
CA ALA A 55 5.37 3.42 -11.03
C ALA A 55 4.49 4.39 -11.84
N VAL A 56 3.43 4.91 -11.23
CA VAL A 56 2.55 5.92 -11.84
C VAL A 56 3.33 7.18 -12.19
N ASN A 57 4.13 7.70 -11.25
CA ASN A 57 4.91 8.91 -11.49
C ASN A 57 5.95 8.73 -12.61
N LYS A 58 6.61 7.56 -12.68
CA LYS A 58 7.55 7.24 -13.75
C LYS A 58 6.87 7.19 -15.12
N THR A 59 5.67 6.63 -15.20
CA THR A 59 4.89 6.58 -16.46
C THR A 59 4.43 7.97 -16.88
N ALA A 60 4.00 8.81 -15.94
CA ALA A 60 3.61 10.19 -16.21
C ALA A 60 4.80 11.04 -16.74
N LEU A 61 5.96 10.95 -16.08
CA LEU A 61 7.18 11.65 -16.52
C LEU A 61 7.67 11.17 -17.89
N LYS A 62 7.60 9.85 -18.15
CA LYS A 62 7.99 9.29 -19.46
C LYS A 62 7.09 9.80 -20.60
N LYS A 63 5.79 9.94 -20.34
CA LYS A 63 4.83 10.47 -21.32
C LYS A 63 5.10 11.94 -21.66
N ASP A 64 5.49 12.75 -20.67
CA ASP A 64 5.82 14.17 -20.89
C ASP A 64 7.12 14.36 -21.69
N SER A 65 8.14 13.53 -21.43
CA SER A 65 9.39 13.56 -22.21
C SER A 65 9.22 13.13 -23.67
N ASP A 66 8.39 12.10 -23.93
CA ASP A 66 8.12 11.67 -25.31
C ASP A 66 7.32 12.74 -26.08
N PHE A 67 6.38 13.43 -25.42
CA PHE A 67 5.62 14.51 -26.03
C PHE A 67 6.49 15.74 -26.36
N ASN A 68 7.37 16.16 -25.44
CA ASN A 68 8.30 17.27 -25.69
C ASN A 68 9.34 16.95 -26.78
N ASN A 69 9.82 15.70 -26.89
CA ASN A 69 10.72 15.30 -27.97
C ASN A 69 10.03 15.31 -29.34
N MET A 70 8.74 14.98 -29.42
CA MET A 70 7.98 15.08 -30.69
C MET A 70 7.73 16.52 -31.11
N LEU A 71 7.48 17.44 -30.16
CA LEU A 71 7.33 18.87 -30.46
C LEU A 71 8.66 19.56 -30.80
N GLY A 72 9.77 19.16 -30.18
CA GLY A 72 11.10 19.72 -30.45
C GLY A 72 11.71 19.30 -31.79
N ASN A 73 11.31 18.15 -32.34
CA ASN A 73 11.85 17.62 -33.59
C ASN A 73 11.24 18.24 -34.86
N ASN A 74 10.09 18.93 -34.75
CA ASN A 74 9.42 19.57 -35.89
C ASN A 74 9.86 21.04 -36.15
N SER A 75 10.80 21.57 -35.37
CA SER A 75 11.27 22.96 -35.50
C SER A 75 12.54 23.12 -36.34
N ASN A 76 13.07 22.03 -36.93
CA ASN A 76 14.35 22.00 -37.65
C ASN A 76 14.24 21.48 -39.10
N GLU A 77 13.08 21.57 -39.75
CA GLU A 77 12.94 21.38 -41.21
C GLU A 77 12.50 22.66 -41.91
#